data_AF-A0A2T1G7Y2-F1
#
_entry.id   AF-A0A2T1G7Y2-F1
#
_cell.length_a   1.000
_cell.length_b   1.000
_cell.length_c   1.000
_cell.angle_alpha   90.00
_cell.angle_beta   90.00
_cell.angle_gamma   90.00
#
_symmetry.space_group_name_H-M   'P 1'
#
loop_
_entity.id
_entity.type
_entity.pdbx_description
1 polymer ?
#
loop_
_entity_poly.entity_id
_entity_poly.type
_entity_poly.pdbx_seq_one_letter_code
_entity_poly.pdbx_strand_id
1 'polypeptide(L)'
;MAAITTKQRQIIKGYLEGFIQGIVDEYKGRIIHKSTTGIEYLSRSSTNGELKPFQAALIPTELIRINQFERGLSTRLGNSLEECAKLIALEHHQDARRGYDITAEVSIAAFEEAGRQKEYYESMVNRGQAKPSFEQMITAVLNARRSDDLVTKTVRADLCIFANNGTEYLFEIKAPKPNKGQCLEVIQRLLRFHLLRGAKRPQLQAYYAMPYNPYGVTKAVYKWSQARNYLPFDEAVVIGDEFWNIVGGATAYEELLEIYLEVGRERSKYMMDALAFGF
;
A
#
# COMPACT_ATOMS: atom_id res chain seq x y z
N MET A 1 -15.01 22.37 -7.83
CA MET A 1 -15.81 21.26 -8.39
C MET A 1 -15.41 20.01 -7.64
N ALA A 2 -16.35 19.11 -7.35
CA ALA A 2 -16.03 17.86 -6.68
C ALA A 2 -15.07 17.03 -7.54
N ALA A 3 -14.12 16.36 -6.91
CA ALA A 3 -13.15 15.49 -7.55
C ALA A 3 -13.81 14.17 -7.96
N ILE A 4 -14.74 13.65 -7.16
CA ILE A 4 -15.40 12.37 -7.39
C ILE A 4 -16.82 12.66 -7.86
N THR A 5 -17.17 12.21 -9.07
CA THR A 5 -18.54 12.43 -9.56
C THR A 5 -19.54 11.64 -8.73
N THR A 6 -20.81 12.06 -8.72
CA THR A 6 -21.88 11.33 -8.02
C THR A 6 -21.96 9.86 -8.47
N LYS A 7 -21.75 9.59 -9.76
CA LYS A 7 -21.75 8.23 -10.30
C LYS A 7 -20.60 7.42 -9.72
N GLN A 8 -19.38 7.95 -9.74
CA GLN A 8 -18.21 7.25 -9.25
C GLN A 8 -18.24 7.04 -7.74
N ARG A 9 -18.78 8.02 -7.03
CA ARG A 9 -19.05 7.91 -5.59
C ARG A 9 -19.91 6.68 -5.27
N GLN A 10 -20.96 6.43 -6.03
CA GLN A 10 -21.82 5.24 -5.84
C GLN A 10 -21.08 3.94 -6.16
N ILE A 11 -20.20 3.94 -7.18
CA ILE A 11 -19.37 2.78 -7.51
C ILE A 11 -18.39 2.45 -6.37
N ILE A 12 -17.69 3.46 -5.85
CA ILE A 12 -16.76 3.30 -4.72
C ILE A 12 -17.52 2.84 -3.48
N LYS A 13 -18.68 3.44 -3.18
CA LYS A 13 -19.54 3.04 -2.07
C LYS A 13 -19.94 1.56 -2.17
N GLY A 14 -20.48 1.14 -3.32
CA GLY A 14 -20.87 -0.26 -3.55
C GLY A 14 -19.70 -1.25 -3.45
N TYR A 15 -18.52 -0.86 -3.95
CA TYR A 15 -17.30 -1.65 -3.76
C TYR A 15 -16.94 -1.82 -2.27
N LEU A 16 -16.93 -0.73 -1.50
CA LEU A 16 -16.58 -0.76 -0.08
C LEU A 16 -17.60 -1.55 0.75
N GLU A 17 -18.89 -1.47 0.40
CA GLU A 17 -19.92 -2.30 1.02
C GLU A 17 -19.69 -3.79 0.76
N GLY A 18 -19.40 -4.18 -0.49
CA GLY A 18 -19.07 -5.55 -0.84
C GLY A 18 -17.77 -6.03 -0.16
N PHE A 19 -16.78 -5.15 -0.04
CA PHE A 19 -15.54 -5.40 0.69
C PHE A 19 -15.81 -5.71 2.16
N ILE A 20 -16.59 -4.87 2.86
CA ILE A 20 -16.95 -5.11 4.26
C ILE A 20 -17.77 -6.40 4.39
N GLN A 21 -18.77 -6.59 3.52
CA GLN A 21 -19.61 -7.79 3.50
C GLN A 21 -18.76 -9.06 3.40
N GLY A 22 -17.83 -9.12 2.43
CA GLY A 22 -16.97 -10.28 2.23
C GLY A 22 -16.06 -10.60 3.42
N ILE A 23 -15.54 -9.57 4.11
CA ILE A 23 -14.74 -9.79 5.32
C ILE A 23 -15.62 -10.25 6.48
N VAL A 24 -16.78 -9.63 6.69
CA VAL A 24 -17.71 -10.07 7.73
C VAL A 24 -18.13 -11.52 7.49
N ASP A 25 -18.45 -11.90 6.26
CA ASP A 25 -18.88 -13.25 5.90
C ASP A 25 -17.81 -14.33 6.19
N GLU A 26 -16.53 -13.98 6.13
CA GLU A 26 -15.44 -14.89 6.49
C GLU A 26 -15.34 -15.15 7.99
N TYR A 27 -15.67 -14.14 8.81
CA TYR A 27 -15.51 -14.23 10.27
C TYR A 27 -16.81 -14.49 11.02
N LYS A 28 -17.98 -14.16 10.44
CA LYS A 28 -19.29 -14.41 11.04
C LYS A 28 -19.47 -15.92 11.25
N GLY A 29 -20.05 -16.29 12.40
CA GLY A 29 -20.26 -17.70 12.73
C GLY A 29 -18.98 -18.54 12.89
N ARG A 30 -17.77 -17.97 12.79
CA ARG A 30 -16.52 -18.71 13.00
C ARG A 30 -16.54 -19.32 14.40
N ILE A 31 -16.48 -20.65 14.44
CA ILE A 31 -16.45 -21.42 15.68
C ILE A 31 -15.04 -21.31 16.25
N ILE A 32 -14.95 -20.73 17.44
CA ILE A 32 -13.68 -20.60 18.17
C ILE A 32 -13.76 -21.56 19.34
N HIS A 33 -13.04 -22.67 19.22
CA HIS A 33 -12.97 -23.67 20.28
C HIS A 33 -12.07 -23.17 21.40
N LYS A 34 -12.67 -22.88 22.55
CA LYS A 34 -11.97 -22.54 23.78
C LYS A 34 -11.82 -23.78 24.63
N SER A 35 -10.57 -24.09 24.97
CA SER A 35 -10.30 -25.22 25.86
C SER A 35 -10.63 -24.88 27.30
N THR A 36 -11.28 -25.81 27.97
CA THR A 36 -11.76 -25.69 29.35
C THR A 36 -10.73 -26.15 30.37
N THR A 37 -9.79 -27.01 29.94
CA THR A 37 -8.69 -27.50 30.77
C THR A 37 -7.35 -27.45 30.04
N GLY A 38 -6.25 -27.47 30.79
CA GLY A 38 -4.91 -27.58 30.21
C GLY A 38 -4.71 -28.90 29.43
N ILE A 39 -5.31 -30.00 29.89
CA ILE A 39 -5.23 -31.31 29.22
C ILE A 39 -5.91 -31.26 27.85
N GLU A 40 -7.11 -30.67 27.79
CA GLU A 40 -7.85 -30.50 26.54
C GLU A 40 -7.08 -29.61 25.56
N TYR A 41 -6.38 -28.58 26.05
CA TYR A 41 -5.52 -27.78 25.18
C TYR A 41 -4.34 -28.59 24.62
N LEU A 42 -3.64 -29.33 25.49
CA LEU A 42 -2.42 -30.08 25.12
C LEU A 42 -2.70 -31.25 24.16
N SER A 43 -3.94 -31.73 24.06
CA SER A 43 -4.33 -32.75 23.09
C SER A 43 -4.60 -32.19 21.69
N ARG A 44 -4.65 -30.85 21.52
CA ARG A 44 -4.95 -30.21 20.25
C ARG A 44 -3.70 -29.93 19.44
N SER A 45 -3.86 -29.93 18.12
CA SER A 45 -2.85 -29.49 17.16
C SER A 45 -3.46 -28.50 16.17
N SER A 46 -2.63 -27.65 15.58
CA SER A 46 -3.04 -26.70 14.54
C SER A 46 -1.93 -26.58 13.50
N THR A 47 -2.23 -26.99 12.26
CA THR A 47 -1.33 -26.84 11.12
C THR A 47 -1.04 -25.38 10.77
N ASN A 48 -2.01 -24.49 10.98
CA ASN A 48 -1.91 -23.06 10.65
C ASN A 48 -1.41 -22.18 11.81
N GLY A 49 -0.91 -22.77 12.90
CA GLY A 49 -0.42 -22.00 14.06
C GLY A 49 -1.48 -21.15 14.79
N GLU A 50 -2.75 -21.59 14.81
CA GLU A 50 -3.87 -20.82 15.38
C GLU A 50 -4.04 -20.99 16.90
N LEU A 51 -3.38 -21.98 17.50
CA LEU A 51 -3.46 -22.25 18.94
C LEU A 51 -2.79 -21.14 19.76
N LYS A 52 -3.58 -20.46 20.60
CA LYS A 52 -3.15 -19.37 21.48
C LYS A 52 -3.70 -19.60 22.89
N PRO A 53 -3.14 -20.55 23.67
CA PRO A 53 -3.77 -21.09 24.88
C PRO A 53 -4.09 -20.02 25.93
N PHE A 54 -3.12 -19.14 26.18
CA PHE A 54 -3.25 -18.14 27.23
C PHE A 54 -4.25 -17.05 26.86
N GLN A 55 -4.22 -16.55 25.62
CA GLN A 55 -5.20 -15.58 25.14
C GLN A 55 -6.60 -16.20 25.08
N ALA A 56 -6.73 -17.42 24.56
CA ALA A 56 -8.02 -18.11 24.45
C ALA A 56 -8.64 -18.40 25.83
N ALA A 57 -7.83 -18.72 26.85
CA ALA A 57 -8.29 -18.91 28.21
C ALA A 57 -8.88 -17.63 28.82
N LEU A 58 -8.26 -16.47 28.56
CA LEU A 58 -8.66 -15.19 29.17
C LEU A 58 -9.78 -14.47 28.42
N ILE A 59 -9.83 -14.58 27.10
CA ILE A 59 -10.71 -13.75 26.25
C ILE A 59 -11.97 -14.55 25.86
N PRO A 60 -13.18 -13.96 25.92
CA PRO A 60 -14.40 -14.53 25.33
C PRO A 60 -14.26 -14.78 23.83
N THR A 61 -14.97 -15.79 23.33
CA THR A 61 -14.90 -16.21 21.92
C THR A 61 -15.32 -15.10 20.96
N GLU A 62 -16.27 -14.26 21.35
CA GLU A 62 -16.81 -13.15 20.58
C GLU A 62 -15.73 -12.07 20.38
N LEU A 63 -15.01 -11.73 21.45
CA LEU A 63 -13.90 -10.77 21.37
C LEU A 63 -12.73 -11.30 20.55
N ILE A 64 -12.44 -12.61 20.62
CA ILE A 64 -11.43 -13.23 19.76
C ILE A 64 -11.85 -13.13 18.28
N ARG A 65 -13.12 -13.36 17.97
CA ARG A 65 -13.67 -13.24 16.61
C ARG A 65 -13.57 -11.81 16.09
N ILE A 66 -14.00 -10.82 16.88
CA ILE A 66 -13.90 -9.39 16.54
C ILE A 66 -12.44 -9.00 16.29
N ASN A 67 -11.51 -9.48 17.13
CA ASN A 67 -10.10 -9.20 16.97
C ASN A 67 -9.48 -9.91 15.73
N GLN A 68 -9.97 -11.11 15.37
CA GLN A 68 -9.60 -11.76 14.11
C GLN A 68 -10.12 -10.98 12.90
N PHE A 69 -11.37 -10.51 12.96
CA PHE A 69 -11.98 -9.66 11.94
C PHE A 69 -11.19 -8.37 11.76
N GLU A 70 -10.87 -7.63 12.83
CA GLU A 70 -10.13 -6.37 12.74
C GLU A 70 -8.76 -6.56 12.07
N ARG A 71 -8.02 -7.62 12.43
CA ARG A 71 -6.76 -7.94 11.75
C ARG A 71 -6.93 -8.26 10.27
N GLY A 72 -7.98 -9.02 9.92
CA GLY A 72 -8.31 -9.35 8.54
C GLY A 72 -8.65 -8.11 7.73
N LEU A 73 -9.46 -7.21 8.31
CA LEU A 73 -9.77 -5.90 7.77
C LEU A 73 -8.49 -5.08 7.55
N SER A 74 -7.66 -4.94 8.58
CA SER A 74 -6.41 -4.16 8.54
C SER A 74 -5.46 -4.66 7.45
N THR A 75 -5.34 -5.98 7.29
CA THR A 75 -4.48 -6.61 6.28
C THR A 75 -4.99 -6.36 4.86
N ARG A 76 -6.31 -6.36 4.66
CA ARG A 76 -6.94 -6.19 3.33
C ARG A 76 -7.28 -4.73 3.01
N LEU A 77 -7.19 -3.83 3.98
CA LEU A 77 -7.50 -2.41 3.80
C LEU A 77 -6.66 -1.78 2.68
N GLY A 78 -5.39 -2.20 2.56
CA GLY A 78 -4.52 -1.78 1.45
C GLY A 78 -5.14 -2.02 0.07
N ASN A 79 -5.71 -3.21 -0.15
CA ASN A 79 -6.40 -3.54 -1.41
C ASN A 79 -7.62 -2.64 -1.66
N SER A 80 -8.33 -2.24 -0.60
CA SER A 80 -9.46 -1.31 -0.74
C SER A 80 -9.00 0.07 -1.17
N LEU A 81 -7.91 0.57 -0.61
CA LEU A 81 -7.33 1.88 -0.93
C LEU A 81 -6.79 1.91 -2.35
N GLU A 82 -6.09 0.85 -2.78
CA GLU A 82 -5.63 0.73 -4.16
C GLU A 82 -6.79 0.71 -5.17
N GLU A 83 -7.86 -0.03 -4.89
CA GLU A 83 -9.04 -0.08 -5.77
C GLU A 83 -9.71 1.29 -5.86
N CYS A 84 -9.89 1.97 -4.72
CA CYS A 84 -10.43 3.32 -4.71
C CYS A 84 -9.54 4.28 -5.50
N ALA A 85 -8.21 4.18 -5.38
CA ALA A 85 -7.28 5.00 -6.15
C ALA A 85 -7.43 4.77 -7.67
N LYS A 86 -7.54 3.52 -8.11
CA LYS A 86 -7.82 3.22 -9.53
C LYS A 86 -9.15 3.80 -9.98
N LEU A 87 -10.22 3.58 -9.20
CA LEU A 87 -11.56 4.06 -9.53
C LEU A 87 -11.59 5.58 -9.64
N ILE A 88 -10.95 6.31 -8.72
CA ILE A 88 -10.86 7.76 -8.80
C ILE A 88 -10.03 8.17 -10.02
N ALA A 89 -8.85 7.57 -10.22
CA ALA A 89 -7.95 7.95 -11.31
C ALA A 89 -8.59 7.82 -12.71
N LEU A 90 -9.47 6.84 -12.91
CA LEU A 90 -10.18 6.65 -14.19
C LEU A 90 -11.12 7.81 -14.57
N GLU A 91 -11.47 8.72 -13.64
CA GLU A 91 -12.23 9.94 -13.97
C GLU A 91 -11.33 11.13 -14.37
N HIS A 92 -10.05 11.10 -13.97
CA HIS A 92 -9.14 12.25 -14.10
C HIS A 92 -8.02 12.06 -15.11
N HIS A 93 -7.73 10.80 -15.43
CA HIS A 93 -6.59 10.40 -16.25
C HIS A 93 -7.04 9.57 -17.44
N GLN A 94 -6.14 9.37 -18.39
CA GLN A 94 -6.43 8.62 -19.61
C GLN A 94 -6.70 7.15 -19.30
N ASP A 95 -5.93 6.56 -18.37
CA ASP A 95 -6.08 5.17 -17.94
C ASP A 95 -5.45 4.98 -16.55
N ALA A 96 -5.93 3.98 -15.80
CA ALA A 96 -5.37 3.59 -14.51
C ALA A 96 -5.52 2.09 -14.26
N ARG A 97 -4.45 1.45 -13.79
CA ARG A 97 -4.38 -0.01 -13.64
C ARG A 97 -3.73 -0.39 -12.32
N ARG A 98 -4.32 -1.35 -11.60
CA ARG A 98 -3.72 -1.97 -10.42
C ARG A 98 -2.87 -3.18 -10.78
N GLY A 99 -1.89 -3.48 -9.95
CA GLY A 99 -1.04 -4.67 -10.13
C GLY A 99 -0.39 -4.71 -11.51
N TYR A 100 0.09 -3.56 -11.97
CA TYR A 100 0.54 -3.37 -13.34
C TYR A 100 1.96 -3.90 -13.53
N ASP A 101 2.11 -4.95 -14.34
CA ASP A 101 3.42 -5.49 -14.70
C ASP A 101 4.10 -4.63 -15.76
N ILE A 102 5.29 -4.16 -15.42
CA ILE A 102 6.18 -3.52 -16.37
C ILE A 102 7.20 -4.57 -16.78
N THR A 103 7.21 -4.96 -18.04
CA THR A 103 8.14 -5.93 -18.61
C THR A 103 8.96 -5.28 -19.71
N ALA A 104 10.28 -5.40 -19.63
CA ALA A 104 11.21 -4.89 -20.65
C ALA A 104 12.50 -5.70 -20.67
N GLU A 105 13.20 -5.68 -21.80
CA GLU A 105 14.59 -6.10 -21.89
C GLU A 105 15.48 -4.99 -21.32
N VAL A 106 16.27 -5.34 -20.31
CA VAL A 106 17.17 -4.39 -19.62
C VAL A 106 18.53 -5.04 -19.40
N SER A 107 19.57 -4.21 -19.37
CA SER A 107 20.92 -4.63 -19.00
C SER A 107 20.95 -5.23 -17.60
N ILE A 108 21.59 -6.39 -17.42
CA ILE A 108 21.85 -6.99 -16.11
C ILE A 108 22.60 -5.99 -15.23
N ALA A 109 23.65 -5.37 -15.76
CA ALA A 109 24.45 -4.38 -15.03
C ALA A 109 23.62 -3.20 -14.51
N ALA A 110 22.70 -2.67 -15.32
CA ALA A 110 21.79 -1.59 -14.92
C ALA A 110 20.75 -2.04 -13.89
N PHE A 111 20.24 -3.27 -14.02
CA PHE A 111 19.27 -3.81 -13.06
C PHE A 111 19.89 -4.03 -11.68
N GLU A 112 21.16 -4.43 -11.63
CA GLU A 112 21.96 -4.52 -10.41
C GLU A 112 22.34 -3.14 -9.85
N GLU A 113 22.52 -2.14 -10.71
CA GLU A 113 22.83 -0.76 -10.29
C GLU A 113 21.75 -0.20 -9.37
N ALA A 114 20.49 -0.53 -9.58
CA ALA A 114 19.41 -0.15 -8.65
C ALA A 114 19.62 -0.72 -7.23
N GLY A 115 20.22 -1.91 -7.11
CA GLY A 115 20.62 -2.50 -5.83
C GLY A 115 21.80 -1.77 -5.19
N ARG A 116 22.83 -1.45 -6.00
CA ARG A 116 24.01 -0.69 -5.56
C ARG A 116 23.64 0.71 -5.08
N GLN A 117 22.74 1.42 -5.77
CA GLN A 117 22.25 2.73 -5.35
C GLN A 117 21.48 2.67 -4.02
N LYS A 118 20.64 1.64 -3.82
CA LYS A 118 19.98 1.38 -2.52
C LYS A 118 21.00 1.16 -1.40
N GLU A 119 21.99 0.31 -1.61
CA GLU A 119 23.05 0.02 -0.62
C GLU A 119 23.91 1.25 -0.33
N TYR A 120 24.23 2.03 -1.36
CA TYR A 120 24.94 3.28 -1.22
C TYR A 120 24.13 4.28 -0.38
N TYR A 121 22.84 4.48 -0.69
CA TYR A 121 21.93 5.32 0.09
C TYR A 121 21.90 4.90 1.57
N GLU A 122 21.75 3.60 1.85
CA GLU A 122 21.79 3.06 3.21
C GLU A 122 23.12 3.36 3.91
N SER A 123 24.24 3.18 3.21
CA SER A 123 25.57 3.43 3.77
C SER A 123 25.77 4.90 4.15
N MET A 124 25.22 5.85 3.36
CA MET A 124 25.29 7.28 3.66
C MET A 124 24.44 7.63 4.89
N VAL A 125 23.25 7.02 5.02
CA VAL A 125 22.41 7.16 6.22
C VAL A 125 23.17 6.67 7.47
N ASN A 126 23.76 5.47 7.41
CA ASN A 126 24.48 4.88 8.55
C ASN A 126 25.72 5.69 8.95
N ARG A 127 26.38 6.35 7.99
CA ARG A 127 27.55 7.22 8.23
C ARG A 127 27.19 8.66 8.59
N GLY A 128 25.90 9.03 8.58
CA GLY A 128 25.47 10.41 8.78
C GLY A 128 25.97 11.38 7.70
N GLN A 129 26.19 10.88 6.48
CA GLN A 129 26.70 11.66 5.35
C GLN A 129 25.57 12.09 4.40
N ALA A 130 25.88 13.03 3.50
CA ALA A 130 24.93 13.49 2.49
C ALA A 130 24.49 12.33 1.57
N LYS A 131 23.18 12.14 1.46
CA LYS A 131 22.57 11.04 0.69
C LYS A 131 22.45 11.47 -0.78
N PRO A 132 22.59 10.55 -1.76
CA PRO A 132 22.31 10.89 -3.14
C PRO A 132 20.83 11.26 -3.31
N SER A 133 20.54 12.24 -4.15
CA SER A 133 19.17 12.58 -4.51
C SER A 133 18.52 11.46 -5.32
N PHE A 134 17.19 11.44 -5.37
CA PHE A 134 16.49 10.44 -6.18
C PHE A 134 16.83 10.58 -7.67
N GLU A 135 16.94 11.81 -8.18
CA GLU A 135 17.36 12.08 -9.57
C GLU A 135 18.79 11.59 -9.88
N GLN A 136 19.72 11.71 -8.93
CA GLN A 136 21.08 11.20 -9.07
C GLN A 136 21.06 9.67 -9.18
N MET A 137 20.29 8.99 -8.33
CA MET A 137 20.15 7.54 -8.38
C MET A 137 19.48 7.06 -9.67
N ILE A 138 18.42 7.74 -10.15
CA ILE A 138 17.79 7.43 -11.45
C ILE A 138 18.80 7.56 -12.59
N THR A 139 19.59 8.64 -12.59
CA THR A 139 20.59 8.89 -13.62
C THR A 139 21.70 7.83 -13.60
N ALA A 140 22.17 7.42 -12.43
CA ALA A 140 23.15 6.36 -12.30
C ALA A 140 22.66 5.04 -12.90
N VAL A 141 21.42 4.63 -12.58
CA VAL A 141 20.81 3.41 -13.10
C VAL A 141 20.63 3.44 -14.62
N LEU A 142 20.16 4.56 -15.17
CA LEU A 142 19.96 4.68 -16.62
C LEU A 142 21.28 4.79 -17.40
N ASN A 143 22.33 5.33 -16.80
CA ASN A 143 23.67 5.41 -17.41
C ASN A 143 24.41 4.08 -17.37
N ALA A 144 24.06 3.18 -16.44
CA ALA A 144 24.62 1.84 -16.36
C ALA A 144 24.06 0.87 -17.42
N ARG A 145 23.14 1.32 -18.28
CA ARG A 145 22.57 0.50 -19.38
C ARG A 145 23.64 0.12 -20.39
N ARG A 146 23.65 -1.15 -20.76
CA ARG A 146 24.44 -1.71 -21.84
C ARG A 146 23.55 -2.49 -22.81
N SER A 147 24.05 -2.76 -24.01
CA SER A 147 23.34 -3.50 -25.05
C SER A 147 23.81 -4.95 -25.19
N ASP A 148 24.88 -5.33 -24.50
CA ASP A 148 25.55 -6.64 -24.62
C ASP A 148 25.18 -7.64 -23.51
N ASP A 149 24.31 -7.26 -22.56
CA ASP A 149 23.89 -8.08 -21.41
C ASP A 149 22.39 -7.97 -21.11
N LEU A 150 21.56 -7.90 -22.15
CA LEU A 150 20.12 -7.73 -22.01
C LEU A 150 19.42 -8.99 -21.49
N VAL A 151 18.49 -8.79 -20.57
CA VAL A 151 17.59 -9.83 -20.06
C VAL A 151 16.19 -9.27 -19.85
N THR A 152 15.17 -10.09 -20.11
CA THR A 152 13.79 -9.72 -19.78
C THR A 152 13.61 -9.68 -18.26
N LYS A 153 13.16 -8.54 -17.74
CA LYS A 153 12.76 -8.37 -16.34
C LYS A 153 11.33 -7.87 -16.26
N THR A 154 10.64 -8.29 -15.19
CA THR A 154 9.31 -7.80 -14.85
C THR A 154 9.33 -7.23 -13.44
N VAL A 155 8.79 -6.03 -13.27
CA VAL A 155 8.52 -5.44 -11.97
C VAL A 155 7.08 -4.94 -11.96
N ARG A 156 6.32 -5.36 -10.95
CA ARG A 156 4.92 -4.95 -10.76
C ARG A 156 4.84 -3.64 -10.00
N ALA A 157 3.97 -2.70 -10.38
CA ALA A 157 3.56 -1.56 -9.56
C ALA A 157 2.18 -1.83 -8.95
N ASP A 158 1.93 -1.31 -7.75
CA ASP A 158 0.63 -1.47 -7.08
C ASP A 158 -0.46 -0.70 -7.83
N LEU A 159 -0.13 0.50 -8.32
CA LEU A 159 -0.96 1.34 -9.18
C LEU A 159 -0.11 2.00 -10.28
N CYS A 160 -0.63 1.99 -11.50
CA CYS A 160 -0.11 2.73 -12.65
C CYS A 160 -1.20 3.68 -13.16
N ILE A 161 -0.86 4.95 -13.40
CA ILE A 161 -1.75 5.96 -13.97
C ILE A 161 -1.08 6.55 -15.22
N PHE A 162 -1.82 6.56 -16.32
CA PHE A 162 -1.45 7.25 -17.56
C PHE A 162 -2.23 8.56 -17.62
N ALA A 163 -1.57 9.69 -17.36
CA ALA A 163 -2.22 10.98 -17.30
C ALA A 163 -2.48 11.58 -18.69
N ASN A 164 -3.47 12.48 -18.78
CA ASN A 164 -3.87 13.12 -20.03
C ASN A 164 -2.77 13.95 -20.70
N ASN A 165 -1.77 14.41 -19.94
CA ASN A 165 -0.62 15.16 -20.43
C ASN A 165 0.55 14.25 -20.89
N GLY A 166 0.37 12.92 -20.89
CA GLY A 166 1.41 11.95 -21.26
C GLY A 166 2.38 11.57 -20.13
N THR A 167 2.21 12.11 -18.92
CA THR A 167 2.96 11.65 -17.75
C THR A 167 2.47 10.29 -17.29
N GLU A 168 3.40 9.39 -16.99
CA GLU A 168 3.11 8.10 -16.35
C GLU A 168 3.47 8.17 -14.86
N TYR A 169 2.54 7.79 -13.99
CA TYR A 169 2.75 7.67 -12.56
C TYR A 169 2.76 6.19 -12.16
N LEU A 170 3.79 5.79 -11.41
CA LEU A 170 3.92 4.44 -10.88
C LEU A 170 4.03 4.49 -9.36
N PHE A 171 3.14 3.79 -8.67
CA PHE A 171 3.06 3.82 -7.23
C PHE A 171 3.36 2.45 -6.63
N GLU A 172 4.20 2.48 -5.60
CA GLU A 172 4.27 1.44 -4.58
C GLU A 172 3.49 1.92 -3.36
N ILE A 173 2.34 1.33 -3.10
CA ILE A 173 1.42 1.76 -2.05
C ILE A 173 1.68 0.94 -0.79
N LYS A 174 1.99 1.61 0.31
CA LYS A 174 2.35 0.95 1.58
C LYS A 174 1.80 1.70 2.79
N ALA A 175 1.73 0.99 3.92
CA ALA A 175 1.34 1.56 5.20
C ALA A 175 2.32 2.68 5.64
N PRO A 176 1.84 3.71 6.36
CA PRO A 176 2.63 4.91 6.64
C PRO A 176 3.63 4.78 7.78
N LYS A 177 3.94 3.56 8.24
CA LYS A 177 4.98 3.30 9.24
C LYS A 177 5.85 2.12 8.79
N PRO A 178 6.55 2.23 7.65
CA PRO A 178 7.39 1.13 7.15
C PRO A 178 8.58 0.87 8.06
N ASN A 179 9.01 -0.39 8.14
CA ASN A 179 10.32 -0.69 8.70
C ASN A 179 11.45 -0.31 7.72
N LYS A 180 12.70 -0.37 8.20
CA LYS A 180 13.90 -0.04 7.40
C LYS A 180 14.00 -0.88 6.12
N GLY A 181 13.77 -2.19 6.21
CA GLY A 181 13.86 -3.11 5.07
C GLY A 181 12.87 -2.73 3.96
N GLN A 182 11.63 -2.44 4.34
CA GLN A 182 10.59 -1.97 3.41
C GLN A 182 11.01 -0.67 2.72
N CYS A 183 11.61 0.28 3.44
CA CYS A 183 12.08 1.53 2.83
C CYS A 183 13.11 1.27 1.73
N LEU A 184 14.13 0.44 2.02
CA LEU A 184 15.20 0.12 1.09
C LEU A 184 14.71 -0.69 -0.12
N GLU A 185 13.80 -1.64 0.10
CA GLU A 185 13.18 -2.40 -0.99
C GLU A 185 12.45 -1.46 -1.97
N VAL A 186 11.71 -0.47 -1.44
CA VAL A 186 11.01 0.46 -2.32
C VAL A 186 11.96 1.36 -3.10
N ILE A 187 13.06 1.87 -2.52
CA ILE A 187 14.06 2.61 -3.31
C ILE A 187 14.46 1.82 -4.55
N GLN A 188 14.82 0.55 -4.37
CA GLN A 188 15.22 -0.32 -5.47
C GLN A 188 14.08 -0.53 -6.49
N ARG A 189 12.83 -0.71 -6.03
CA ARG A 189 11.67 -0.85 -6.93
C ARG A 189 11.41 0.42 -7.75
N LEU A 190 11.44 1.60 -7.13
CA LEU A 190 11.21 2.86 -7.85
C LEU A 190 12.29 3.11 -8.91
N LEU A 191 13.56 2.82 -8.60
CA LEU A 191 14.65 2.91 -9.57
C LEU A 191 14.47 1.93 -10.73
N ARG A 192 13.99 0.71 -10.46
CA ARG A 192 13.69 -0.28 -11.50
C ARG A 192 12.53 0.14 -12.39
N PHE A 193 11.51 0.83 -11.87
CA PHE A 193 10.47 1.42 -12.71
C PHE A 193 11.04 2.36 -13.76
N HIS A 194 11.92 3.28 -13.34
CA HIS A 194 12.64 4.18 -14.26
C HIS A 194 13.51 3.41 -15.28
N LEU A 195 14.21 2.37 -14.84
CA LEU A 195 15.03 1.54 -15.73
C LEU A 195 14.18 0.84 -16.80
N LEU A 196 13.11 0.14 -16.39
CA LEU A 196 12.29 -0.67 -17.30
C LEU A 196 11.50 0.21 -18.29
N ARG A 197 11.09 1.41 -17.89
CA ARG A 197 10.51 2.40 -18.81
C ARG A 197 11.56 3.15 -19.64
N GLY A 198 12.83 3.12 -19.23
CA GLY A 198 13.90 3.87 -19.87
C GLY A 198 13.71 5.39 -19.78
N ALA A 199 12.93 5.89 -18.82
CA ALA A 199 12.45 7.28 -18.76
C ALA A 199 12.82 7.95 -17.42
N LYS A 200 13.11 9.26 -17.47
CA LYS A 200 13.36 10.11 -16.30
C LYS A 200 12.12 10.92 -15.94
N ARG A 201 12.19 11.62 -14.81
CA ARG A 201 11.23 12.68 -14.46
C ARG A 201 11.41 13.87 -15.41
N PRO A 202 10.33 14.59 -15.77
CA PRO A 202 8.96 14.44 -15.29
C PRO A 202 8.08 13.46 -16.09
N GLN A 203 8.60 12.84 -17.16
CA GLN A 203 7.82 11.94 -18.02
C GLN A 203 7.31 10.70 -17.27
N LEU A 204 8.18 10.11 -16.44
CA LEU A 204 7.81 9.04 -15.51
C LEU A 204 8.00 9.54 -14.08
N GLN A 205 7.00 9.31 -13.22
CA GLN A 205 7.08 9.67 -11.80
C GLN A 205 6.76 8.44 -10.95
N ALA A 206 7.83 7.83 -10.41
CA ALA A 206 7.72 6.73 -9.46
C ALA A 206 7.67 7.25 -8.02
N TYR A 207 6.74 6.71 -7.23
CA TYR A 207 6.50 7.13 -5.85
C TYR A 207 6.29 5.96 -4.87
N TYR A 208 6.80 6.13 -3.65
CA TYR A 208 6.29 5.48 -2.46
C TYR A 208 5.04 6.25 -2.02
N ALA A 209 3.87 5.63 -2.12
CA ALA A 209 2.60 6.25 -1.75
C ALA A 209 2.11 5.74 -0.38
N MET A 210 1.77 6.68 0.49
CA MET A 210 1.09 6.44 1.75
C MET A 210 -0.32 7.00 1.64
N PRO A 211 -1.38 6.18 1.68
CA PRO A 211 -2.75 6.68 1.50
C PRO A 211 -3.22 7.65 2.59
N TYR A 212 -2.55 7.69 3.74
CA TYR A 212 -2.85 8.61 4.83
C TYR A 212 -1.61 8.91 5.67
N ASN A 213 -1.63 10.03 6.41
CA ASN A 213 -0.59 10.40 7.36
C ASN A 213 -1.07 10.18 8.80
N PRO A 214 -0.43 9.30 9.59
CA PRO A 214 -0.83 9.02 10.97
C PRO A 214 -0.47 10.13 11.97
N TYR A 215 0.17 11.22 11.52
CA TYR A 215 0.60 12.34 12.36
C TYR A 215 -0.18 13.64 12.12
N GLY A 216 -1.12 13.66 11.20
CA GLY A 216 -1.94 14.83 10.86
C GLY A 216 -2.11 15.00 9.35
N VAL A 217 -2.62 16.15 8.91
CA VAL A 217 -3.04 16.34 7.51
C VAL A 217 -1.87 16.43 6.53
N THR A 218 -0.81 17.16 6.88
CA THR A 218 0.25 17.52 5.93
C THR A 218 1.49 16.62 6.02
N LYS A 219 2.21 16.41 4.92
CA LYS A 219 3.48 15.65 4.93
C LYS A 219 4.52 16.23 5.90
N ALA A 220 4.51 17.54 6.13
CA ALA A 220 5.42 18.23 7.04
C ALA A 220 5.38 17.70 8.49
N VAL A 221 4.19 17.29 8.98
CA VAL A 221 4.03 16.78 10.35
C VAL A 221 4.34 15.30 10.51
N TYR A 222 4.64 14.58 9.43
CA TYR A 222 4.96 13.15 9.45
C TYR A 222 6.27 12.88 10.22
N LYS A 223 6.26 12.08 11.29
CA LYS A 223 7.44 11.93 12.20
C LYS A 223 8.11 10.56 12.18
N TRP A 224 7.68 9.62 11.35
CA TRP A 224 8.23 8.26 11.38
C TRP A 224 9.66 8.22 10.83
N SER A 225 10.62 7.93 11.71
CA SER A 225 12.05 8.11 11.44
C SER A 225 12.58 7.16 10.38
N GLN A 226 12.04 5.94 10.27
CA GLN A 226 12.48 4.96 9.28
C GLN A 226 12.28 5.51 7.86
N ALA A 227 11.08 5.98 7.55
CA ALA A 227 10.78 6.58 6.23
C ALA A 227 11.55 7.89 6.01
N ARG A 228 11.65 8.77 7.02
CA ARG A 228 12.40 10.03 6.92
C ARG A 228 13.88 9.82 6.56
N ASN A 229 14.49 8.77 7.10
CA ASN A 229 15.92 8.54 6.95
C ASN A 229 16.24 7.64 5.75
N TYR A 230 15.47 6.56 5.56
CA TYR A 230 15.77 5.47 4.61
C TYR A 230 14.96 5.54 3.31
N LEU A 231 14.26 6.64 3.03
CA LEU A 231 13.70 6.97 1.72
C LEU A 231 14.21 8.35 1.27
N PRO A 232 14.32 8.62 -0.04
CA PRO A 232 14.44 9.98 -0.56
C PRO A 232 13.10 10.70 -0.34
N PHE A 233 12.85 11.07 0.92
CA PHE A 233 11.53 11.38 1.46
C PHE A 233 10.86 12.56 0.74
N ASP A 234 11.60 13.64 0.50
CA ASP A 234 11.03 14.84 -0.11
C ASP A 234 10.77 14.65 -1.62
N GLU A 235 11.55 13.80 -2.29
CA GLU A 235 11.50 13.62 -3.75
C GLU A 235 10.58 12.47 -4.20
N ALA A 236 10.47 11.39 -3.41
CA ALA A 236 9.83 10.14 -3.87
C ALA A 236 8.71 9.62 -2.97
N VAL A 237 8.37 10.32 -1.88
CA VAL A 237 7.25 9.93 -1.01
C VAL A 237 6.09 10.88 -1.20
N VAL A 238 4.89 10.37 -1.42
CA VAL A 238 3.64 11.14 -1.41
C VAL A 238 2.71 10.58 -0.34
N ILE A 239 2.12 11.45 0.48
CA ILE A 239 1.37 11.04 1.68
C ILE A 239 0.03 11.74 1.75
N GLY A 240 -1.04 10.96 1.96
CA GLY A 240 -2.39 11.49 2.16
C GLY A 240 -2.80 12.37 1.00
N ASP A 241 -3.06 13.65 1.30
CA ASP A 241 -3.51 14.64 0.33
C ASP A 241 -2.62 14.72 -0.92
N GLU A 242 -1.29 14.66 -0.77
CA GLU A 242 -0.37 14.69 -1.93
C GLU A 242 -0.59 13.51 -2.88
N PHE A 243 -0.81 12.32 -2.33
CA PHE A 243 -1.07 11.12 -3.13
C PHE A 243 -2.42 11.23 -3.84
N TRP A 244 -3.48 11.53 -3.08
CA TRP A 244 -4.84 11.59 -3.61
C TRP A 244 -5.05 12.76 -4.58
N ASN A 245 -4.32 13.86 -4.42
CA ASN A 245 -4.33 14.96 -5.37
C ASN A 245 -3.74 14.55 -6.73
N ILE A 246 -2.68 13.73 -6.75
CA ILE A 246 -2.17 13.16 -8.02
C ILE A 246 -3.22 12.21 -8.62
N VAL A 247 -3.88 11.41 -7.78
CA VAL A 247 -4.87 10.42 -8.22
C VAL A 247 -6.12 11.06 -8.80
N GLY A 248 -6.69 12.08 -8.15
CA GLY A 248 -8.01 12.62 -8.51
C GLY A 248 -8.22 14.10 -8.26
N GLY A 249 -7.17 14.87 -7.99
CA GLY A 249 -7.27 16.31 -7.72
C GLY A 249 -7.60 16.68 -6.28
N ALA A 250 -7.71 17.98 -6.03
CA ALA A 250 -7.53 18.59 -4.72
C ALA A 250 -8.52 18.14 -3.63
N THR A 251 -9.76 17.77 -3.99
CA THR A 251 -10.79 17.35 -3.01
C THR A 251 -10.96 15.83 -2.94
N ALA A 252 -10.21 15.06 -3.74
CA ALA A 252 -10.38 13.61 -3.84
C ALA A 252 -10.16 12.90 -2.50
N TYR A 253 -9.21 13.37 -1.69
CA TYR A 253 -8.92 12.74 -0.40
C TYR A 253 -10.08 12.88 0.58
N GLU A 254 -10.60 14.10 0.74
CA GLU A 254 -11.71 14.41 1.63
C GLU A 254 -12.97 13.63 1.21
N GLU A 255 -13.32 13.71 -0.07
CA GLU A 255 -14.50 13.03 -0.60
C GLU A 255 -14.40 11.50 -0.45
N LEU A 256 -13.21 10.91 -0.64
CA LEU A 256 -13.01 9.48 -0.40
C LEU A 256 -13.22 9.12 1.08
N LEU A 257 -12.66 9.92 2.00
CA LEU A 257 -12.85 9.70 3.43
C LEU A 257 -14.32 9.79 3.82
N GLU A 258 -15.08 10.72 3.25
CA GLU A 258 -16.53 10.82 3.46
C GLU A 258 -17.27 9.54 3.04
N ILE A 259 -16.89 8.93 1.91
CA ILE A 259 -17.47 7.66 1.46
C ILE A 259 -17.15 6.54 2.46
N TYR A 260 -15.89 6.42 2.90
CA TYR A 260 -15.51 5.43 3.93
C TYR A 260 -16.29 5.64 5.23
N LEU A 261 -16.45 6.89 5.68
CA LEU A 261 -17.21 7.22 6.89
C LEU A 261 -18.70 6.88 6.74
N GLU A 262 -19.29 7.13 5.58
CA GLU A 262 -20.69 6.77 5.30
C GLU A 262 -20.89 5.25 5.34
N VAL A 263 -20.08 4.49 4.59
CA VAL A 263 -20.15 3.02 4.58
C VAL A 263 -19.93 2.46 5.99
N GLY A 264 -18.95 3.00 6.73
CA GLY A 264 -18.69 2.61 8.11
C GLY A 264 -19.91 2.83 9.02
N ARG A 265 -20.60 3.97 8.91
CA ARG A 265 -21.83 4.24 9.67
C ARG A 265 -22.96 3.29 9.30
N GLU A 266 -23.21 3.09 8.01
CA GLU A 266 -24.31 2.26 7.51
C GLU A 266 -24.11 0.77 7.83
N ARG A 267 -22.87 0.29 7.78
CA ARG A 267 -22.53 -1.12 8.04
C ARG A 267 -22.22 -1.42 9.52
N SER A 268 -22.17 -0.41 10.39
CA SER A 268 -21.79 -0.55 11.80
C SER A 268 -22.65 -1.58 12.55
N LYS A 269 -23.98 -1.42 12.49
CA LYS A 269 -24.91 -2.36 13.15
C LYS A 269 -24.75 -3.79 12.63
N TYR A 270 -24.69 -3.92 11.30
CA TYR A 270 -24.51 -5.22 10.64
C TYR A 270 -23.23 -5.93 11.10
N MET A 271 -22.08 -5.22 11.12
CA MET A 271 -20.81 -5.80 11.59
C MET A 271 -20.90 -6.27 13.05
N MET A 272 -21.51 -5.46 13.92
CA MET A 272 -21.65 -5.81 15.34
C MET A 272 -22.56 -7.02 15.52
N ASP A 273 -23.72 -7.04 14.87
CA ASP A 273 -24.69 -8.13 15.02
C ASP A 273 -24.10 -9.47 14.52
N ALA A 274 -23.47 -9.45 13.34
CA ALA A 274 -22.87 -10.64 12.72
C ALA A 274 -21.65 -11.17 13.49
N LEU A 275 -20.79 -10.30 14.01
CA LEU A 275 -19.55 -10.71 14.70
C LEU A 275 -19.79 -11.05 16.17
N ALA A 276 -20.64 -10.32 16.87
CA ALA A 276 -20.89 -10.56 18.29
C ALA A 276 -21.83 -11.76 18.50
N PHE A 277 -22.91 -11.85 17.71
CA PHE A 277 -23.97 -12.83 17.97
C PHE A 277 -24.03 -13.96 16.95
N GLY A 278 -23.29 -13.86 15.83
CA GLY A 278 -23.16 -14.94 14.85
C GLY A 278 -24.40 -15.17 13.98
N PHE A 279 -25.30 -14.19 13.88
CA PHE A 279 -26.43 -14.20 12.95
C PHE A 279 -26.01 -13.85 11.51
#